data_AF-A0A0Q4X326-F1
#
_entry.id   AF-A0A0Q4X326-F1
#
_cell.length_a   1.000
_cell.length_b   1.000
_cell.length_c   1.000
_cell.angle_alpha   90.00
_cell.angle_beta   90.00
_cell.angle_gamma   90.00
#
_symmetry.space_group_name_H-M   'P 1'
#
loop_
_entity.id
_entity.type
_entity.pdbx_description
1 polymer ?
#
loop_
_entity_poly.entity_id
_entity_poly.type
_entity_poly.pdbx_seq_one_letter_code
_entity_poly.pdbx_strand_id
1 'polypeptide(L)'
;MSADRYQDAITRVLVHEGGYVNDPRDPGGATMKGVTQRTFDGYLKRNGKPSRPVRSITQAELGAVYRRQYWDAVKGDELPEGIDYVLFDGAVNSGPGQSIKWLQRALGVRVDGVIGEATVQAAEAYPDHDALVAAILERRLAFLKSLRTWKAFGKGWGRRVVEVRQIGQAWASGSVGPQPTYFAGMERRGLLSDAKGAPSPAIADALTGGGIVGTVVDQTVSALTPLQDALPSIGKVERRLADRPVIDHEGRPGEGVERDPHRGRLQGRVDQAAAGPRHHGALSLA
;
A
#
# COMPACT_ATOMS: atom_id res chain seq x y z
N MET A 1 -24.04 -5.97 -7.11
CA MET A 1 -22.95 -4.97 -7.23
C MET A 1 -21.61 -5.52 -6.71
N SER A 2 -21.43 -5.88 -5.43
CA SER A 2 -20.10 -6.37 -4.97
C SER A 2 -19.76 -7.79 -5.47
N ALA A 3 -20.75 -8.70 -5.50
CA ALA A 3 -20.57 -10.06 -6.02
C ALA A 3 -20.13 -10.08 -7.50
N ASP A 4 -20.59 -9.10 -8.28
CA ASP A 4 -20.25 -8.94 -9.70
C ASP A 4 -18.80 -8.48 -9.85
N ARG A 5 -18.37 -7.45 -9.08
CA ARG A 5 -16.97 -6.98 -9.04
C ARG A 5 -15.99 -8.11 -8.71
N TYR A 6 -16.29 -8.95 -7.72
CA TYR A 6 -15.44 -10.10 -7.41
C TYR A 6 -15.33 -11.08 -8.59
N GLN A 7 -16.45 -11.35 -9.28
CA GLN A 7 -16.49 -12.31 -10.39
C GLN A 7 -15.69 -11.81 -11.61
N ASP A 8 -15.71 -10.51 -11.89
CA ASP A 8 -14.86 -9.91 -12.93
C ASP A 8 -13.39 -9.88 -12.51
N ALA A 9 -13.11 -9.54 -11.24
CA ALA A 9 -11.76 -9.48 -10.70
C ALA A 9 -11.07 -10.86 -10.71
N ILE A 10 -11.75 -11.92 -10.24
CA ILE A 10 -11.20 -13.28 -10.27
C ILE A 10 -10.98 -13.78 -11.70
N THR A 11 -11.89 -13.47 -12.62
CA THR A 11 -11.75 -13.87 -14.03
C THR A 11 -10.46 -13.31 -14.62
N ARG A 12 -10.16 -12.03 -14.34
CA ARG A 12 -8.94 -11.35 -14.79
C ARG A 12 -7.68 -11.85 -14.09
N VAL A 13 -7.71 -11.99 -12.76
CA VAL A 13 -6.53 -12.45 -11.99
C VAL A 13 -6.13 -13.88 -12.36
N LEU A 14 -7.09 -14.77 -12.62
CA LEU A 14 -6.79 -16.16 -13.00
C LEU A 14 -6.16 -16.29 -14.39
N VAL A 15 -6.14 -15.25 -15.23
CA VAL A 15 -5.35 -15.22 -16.48
C VAL A 15 -3.85 -15.15 -16.19
N HIS A 16 -3.44 -14.57 -15.05
CA HIS A 16 -2.04 -14.49 -14.64
C HIS A 16 -1.54 -15.76 -13.94
N GLU A 17 -2.43 -16.69 -13.59
CA GLU A 17 -2.12 -17.87 -12.77
C GLU A 17 -1.92 -19.13 -13.63
N GLY A 18 -0.93 -19.94 -13.27
CA GLY A 18 -0.57 -21.15 -14.01
C GLY A 18 -1.62 -22.27 -13.91
N GLY A 19 -1.46 -23.30 -14.73
CA GLY A 19 -2.33 -24.48 -14.74
C GLY A 19 -2.11 -25.44 -13.56
N TYR A 20 -2.27 -26.73 -13.83
CA TYR A 20 -1.92 -27.79 -12.88
C TYR A 20 -0.40 -28.05 -12.90
N VAL A 21 0.22 -28.08 -11.72
CA VAL A 21 1.63 -28.44 -11.53
C VAL A 21 1.72 -29.46 -10.38
N ASN A 22 2.57 -30.47 -10.54
CA ASN A 22 2.92 -31.43 -9.49
C ASN A 22 4.34 -31.94 -9.73
N ASP A 23 5.34 -31.16 -9.30
CA ASP A 23 6.74 -31.55 -9.38
C ASP A 23 7.11 -32.37 -8.12
N PRO A 24 7.63 -33.61 -8.25
CA PRO A 24 8.06 -34.42 -7.11
C PRO A 24 9.13 -33.78 -6.22
N ARG A 25 9.80 -32.72 -6.70
CA ARG A 25 10.86 -31.97 -6.01
C ARG A 25 10.33 -30.71 -5.31
N ASP A 26 9.08 -30.32 -5.53
CA ASP A 26 8.47 -29.15 -4.91
C ASP A 26 7.73 -29.53 -3.61
N PRO A 27 8.16 -29.05 -2.43
CA PRO A 27 7.47 -29.32 -1.16
C PRO A 27 6.05 -28.71 -1.09
N GLY A 28 5.67 -27.84 -2.02
CA GLY A 28 4.30 -27.37 -2.19
C GLY A 28 3.34 -28.45 -2.72
N GLY A 29 3.86 -29.45 -3.43
CA GLY A 29 3.11 -30.56 -4.01
C GLY A 29 2.08 -30.15 -5.08
N ALA A 30 1.14 -31.04 -5.35
CA ALA A 30 0.09 -30.84 -6.35
C ALA A 30 -0.64 -29.50 -6.15
N THR A 31 -0.67 -28.70 -7.20
CA THR A 31 -1.19 -27.33 -7.21
C THR A 31 -2.00 -27.09 -8.49
N MET A 32 -3.13 -26.40 -8.39
CA MET A 32 -3.94 -25.93 -9.53
C MET A 32 -4.19 -24.44 -9.36
N LYS A 33 -3.81 -23.60 -10.33
CA LYS A 33 -4.05 -22.14 -10.29
C LYS A 33 -3.70 -21.54 -8.92
N GLY A 34 -2.45 -21.75 -8.48
CA GLY A 34 -1.94 -21.24 -7.20
C GLY A 34 -2.52 -21.88 -5.92
N VAL A 35 -3.51 -22.79 -6.01
CA VAL A 35 -4.09 -23.52 -4.86
C VAL A 35 -3.44 -24.89 -4.71
N THR A 36 -2.77 -25.11 -3.58
CA THR A 36 -2.14 -26.40 -3.23
C THR A 36 -3.16 -27.42 -2.73
N GLN A 37 -2.82 -28.71 -2.79
CA GLN A 37 -3.61 -29.81 -2.23
C GLN A 37 -4.01 -29.55 -0.77
N ARG A 38 -3.05 -29.18 0.10
CA ARG A 38 -3.29 -28.85 1.52
C ARG A 38 -4.33 -27.75 1.70
N THR A 39 -4.28 -26.71 0.87
CA THR A 39 -5.22 -25.59 0.90
C THR A 39 -6.62 -26.03 0.49
N PHE A 40 -6.72 -26.89 -0.53
CA PHE A 40 -7.99 -27.45 -0.99
C PHE A 40 -8.59 -28.44 0.01
N ASP A 41 -7.80 -29.32 0.62
CA ASP A 41 -8.27 -30.23 1.69
C ASP A 41 -8.82 -29.45 2.89
N GLY A 42 -8.15 -28.35 3.28
CA GLY A 42 -8.65 -27.44 4.29
C GLY A 42 -9.98 -26.79 3.92
N TYR A 43 -10.20 -26.47 2.64
CA TYR A 43 -11.49 -25.99 2.14
C TYR A 43 -12.55 -27.09 2.15
N LEU A 44 -12.26 -28.29 1.65
CA LEU A 44 -13.18 -29.42 1.61
C LEU A 44 -13.66 -29.80 3.01
N LYS A 45 -12.71 -29.95 3.96
CA LYS A 45 -12.99 -30.25 5.37
C LYS A 45 -13.93 -29.23 6.03
N ARG A 46 -13.71 -27.92 5.79
CA ARG A 46 -14.56 -26.85 6.35
C ARG A 46 -15.98 -26.83 5.76
N ASN A 47 -16.19 -27.43 4.60
CA ASN A 47 -17.50 -27.51 3.93
C ASN A 47 -18.12 -28.92 4.02
N GLY A 48 -17.60 -29.80 4.89
CA GLY A 48 -18.10 -31.18 5.04
C GLY A 48 -17.92 -32.07 3.79
N LYS A 49 -17.07 -31.67 2.84
CA LYS A 49 -16.85 -32.42 1.59
C LYS A 49 -15.72 -33.45 1.76
N PRO A 50 -15.80 -34.61 1.07
CA PRO A 50 -14.71 -35.59 1.06
C PRO A 50 -13.45 -35.00 0.42
N SER A 51 -12.27 -35.40 0.91
CA SER A 51 -10.98 -35.06 0.28
C SER A 51 -10.88 -35.67 -1.12
N ARG A 52 -10.26 -34.94 -2.04
CA ARG A 52 -10.01 -35.35 -3.42
C ARG A 52 -8.87 -34.51 -4.04
N PRO A 53 -8.24 -34.98 -5.14
CA PRO A 53 -7.13 -34.27 -5.75
C PRO A 53 -7.50 -32.84 -6.17
N VAL A 54 -6.64 -31.86 -5.87
CA VAL A 54 -6.81 -30.45 -6.26
C VAL A 54 -6.86 -30.24 -7.77
N ARG A 55 -6.36 -31.21 -8.55
CA ARG A 55 -6.57 -31.28 -10.00
C ARG A 55 -8.05 -31.29 -10.40
N SER A 56 -8.94 -31.72 -9.50
CA SER A 56 -10.40 -31.79 -9.71
C SER A 56 -11.17 -30.59 -9.14
N ILE A 57 -10.48 -29.57 -8.60
CA ILE A 57 -11.15 -28.36 -8.07
C ILE A 57 -12.05 -27.73 -9.14
N THR A 58 -13.32 -27.50 -8.79
CA THR A 58 -14.25 -26.84 -9.71
C THR A 58 -14.00 -25.34 -9.73
N GLN A 59 -14.41 -24.65 -10.80
CA GLN A 59 -14.27 -23.19 -10.89
C GLN A 59 -15.01 -22.45 -9.77
N ALA A 60 -16.16 -22.97 -9.30
CA ALA A 60 -16.90 -22.42 -8.17
C ALA A 60 -16.15 -22.59 -6.83
N GLU A 61 -15.49 -23.74 -6.61
CA GLU A 61 -14.70 -23.97 -5.39
C GLU A 61 -13.38 -23.20 -5.42
N LEU A 62 -12.74 -23.09 -6.59
CA LEU A 62 -11.59 -22.21 -6.81
C LEU A 62 -11.98 -20.76 -6.49
N GLY A 63 -13.16 -20.31 -6.94
CA GLY A 63 -13.74 -19.02 -6.60
C GLY A 63 -13.94 -18.83 -5.10
N ALA A 64 -14.58 -19.77 -4.41
CA ALA A 64 -14.76 -19.70 -2.97
C ALA A 64 -13.44 -19.71 -2.17
N VAL A 65 -12.42 -20.42 -2.67
CA VAL A 65 -11.06 -20.43 -2.11
C VAL A 65 -10.36 -19.08 -2.30
N TYR A 66 -10.42 -18.50 -3.49
CA TYR A 66 -9.81 -17.20 -3.81
C TYR A 66 -10.50 -16.05 -3.06
N ARG A 67 -11.84 -16.07 -2.96
CA ARG A 67 -12.61 -15.03 -2.29
C ARG A 67 -12.16 -14.92 -0.84
N ARG A 68 -12.20 -16.03 -0.12
CA ARG A 68 -11.81 -16.10 1.29
C ARG A 68 -10.33 -15.77 1.55
N GLN A 69 -9.42 -16.15 0.66
CA GLN A 69 -7.97 -16.00 0.92
C GLN A 69 -7.41 -14.64 0.53
N TYR A 70 -8.00 -13.98 -0.47
CA TYR A 70 -7.43 -12.78 -1.06
C TYR A 70 -8.45 -11.64 -1.09
N TRP A 71 -9.66 -11.84 -1.62
CA TRP A 71 -10.68 -10.78 -1.73
C TRP A 71 -11.18 -10.30 -0.37
N ASP A 72 -11.69 -11.22 0.44
CA ASP A 72 -12.19 -10.96 1.80
C ASP A 72 -11.03 -10.51 2.70
N ALA A 73 -9.82 -11.02 2.45
CA ALA A 73 -8.61 -10.65 3.20
C ALA A 73 -8.11 -9.22 2.91
N VAL A 74 -8.41 -8.67 1.74
CA VAL A 74 -8.21 -7.24 1.42
C VAL A 74 -9.50 -6.43 1.46
N LYS A 75 -10.60 -7.00 1.99
CA LYS A 75 -11.92 -6.37 2.04
C LYS A 75 -12.34 -5.74 0.70
N GLY A 76 -12.16 -6.45 -0.41
CA GLY A 76 -12.45 -5.91 -1.75
C GLY A 76 -13.89 -5.41 -1.93
N ASP A 77 -14.85 -5.99 -1.21
CA ASP A 77 -16.24 -5.51 -1.18
C ASP A 77 -16.40 -4.10 -0.57
N GLU A 78 -15.49 -3.67 0.33
CA GLU A 78 -15.50 -2.38 1.04
C GLU A 78 -14.64 -1.30 0.34
N LEU A 79 -13.91 -1.63 -0.72
CA LEU A 79 -13.00 -0.70 -1.40
C LEU A 79 -13.61 -0.10 -2.67
N PRO A 80 -13.17 1.10 -3.10
CA PRO A 80 -13.50 1.65 -4.41
C PRO A 80 -13.12 0.72 -5.57
N GLU A 81 -13.87 0.81 -6.66
CA GLU A 81 -13.60 0.06 -7.89
C GLU A 81 -12.24 0.45 -8.50
N GLY A 82 -11.52 -0.55 -9.00
CA GLY A 82 -10.12 -0.42 -9.43
C GLY A 82 -9.15 -0.62 -8.27
N ILE A 83 -9.38 0.02 -7.12
CA ILE A 83 -8.57 -0.17 -5.90
C ILE A 83 -8.72 -1.60 -5.36
N ASP A 84 -9.95 -2.08 -5.29
CA ASP A 84 -10.31 -3.47 -4.97
C ASP A 84 -9.53 -4.50 -5.81
N TYR A 85 -9.50 -4.30 -7.13
CA TYR A 85 -8.89 -5.18 -8.11
C TYR A 85 -7.37 -5.20 -8.00
N VAL A 86 -6.72 -4.02 -7.94
CA VAL A 86 -5.26 -3.97 -7.85
C VAL A 86 -4.75 -4.50 -6.51
N LEU A 87 -5.53 -4.35 -5.43
CA LEU A 87 -5.22 -4.97 -4.14
C LEU A 87 -5.40 -6.49 -4.19
N PHE A 88 -6.44 -6.99 -4.85
CA PHE A 88 -6.70 -8.41 -4.99
C PHE A 88 -5.64 -9.14 -5.85
N ASP A 89 -5.25 -8.60 -7.02
CA ASP A 89 -4.15 -9.19 -7.80
C ASP A 89 -2.81 -9.11 -7.03
N GLY A 90 -2.56 -8.00 -6.34
CA GLY A 90 -1.41 -7.84 -5.46
C GLY A 90 -1.39 -8.87 -4.32
N ALA A 91 -2.55 -9.15 -3.71
CA ALA A 91 -2.71 -10.13 -2.65
C ALA A 91 -2.47 -11.56 -3.13
N VAL A 92 -2.91 -11.91 -4.34
CA VAL A 92 -2.62 -13.22 -4.95
C VAL A 92 -1.13 -13.36 -5.25
N ASN A 93 -0.49 -12.33 -5.80
CA ASN A 93 0.91 -12.38 -6.24
C ASN A 93 1.93 -12.27 -5.09
N SER A 94 1.66 -11.48 -4.04
CA SER A 94 2.62 -11.17 -2.96
C SER A 94 2.07 -11.32 -1.53
N GLY A 95 0.81 -11.71 -1.36
CA GLY A 95 0.14 -11.90 -0.07
C GLY A 95 -0.72 -10.70 0.36
N PRO A 96 -1.90 -10.91 0.99
CA PRO A 96 -2.84 -9.84 1.35
C PRO A 96 -2.20 -8.70 2.15
N GLY A 97 -1.50 -9.03 3.24
CA GLY A 97 -0.88 -8.02 4.11
C GLY A 97 0.13 -7.11 3.39
N GLN A 98 0.90 -7.64 2.43
CA GLN A 98 1.83 -6.81 1.65
C GLN A 98 1.07 -5.88 0.70
N SER A 99 0.00 -6.36 0.07
CA SER A 99 -0.85 -5.56 -0.81
C SER A 99 -1.53 -4.40 -0.08
N ILE A 100 -2.10 -4.68 1.11
CA ILE A 100 -2.70 -3.68 1.98
C ILE A 100 -1.69 -2.59 2.36
N LYS A 101 -0.44 -2.97 2.66
CA LYS A 101 0.61 -2.01 3.00
C LYS A 101 1.07 -1.16 1.82
N TRP A 102 0.78 -1.52 0.57
CA TRP A 102 0.97 -0.61 -0.57
C TRP A 102 -0.13 0.46 -0.61
N LEU A 103 -1.39 0.09 -0.34
CA LEU A 103 -2.50 1.05 -0.19
C LEU A 103 -2.24 2.01 0.96
N GLN A 104 -1.95 1.51 2.16
CA GLN A 104 -1.75 2.36 3.34
C GLN A 104 -0.62 3.39 3.13
N ARG A 105 0.48 2.99 2.48
CA ARG A 105 1.57 3.89 2.07
C ARG A 105 1.20 4.86 0.94
N ALA A 106 0.20 4.56 0.12
CA ALA A 106 -0.27 5.46 -0.94
C ALA A 106 -1.24 6.50 -0.38
N LEU A 107 -2.07 6.12 0.59
CA LEU A 107 -2.99 6.99 1.33
C LEU A 107 -2.31 7.85 2.41
N GLY A 108 -1.08 7.51 2.83
CA GLY A 108 -0.39 8.21 3.93
C GLY A 108 -0.92 7.86 5.32
N VAL A 109 -1.70 6.77 5.46
CA VAL A 109 -2.25 6.31 6.73
C VAL A 109 -1.29 5.35 7.45
N ARG A 110 -1.65 4.92 8.67
CA ARG A 110 -0.90 3.92 9.43
C ARG A 110 -0.67 2.66 8.60
N VAL A 111 0.59 2.22 8.49
CA VAL A 111 0.99 1.02 7.75
C VAL A 111 1.11 -0.16 8.71
N ASP A 112 0.03 -0.91 8.89
CA ASP A 112 -0.02 -2.13 9.72
C ASP A 112 -0.39 -3.40 8.94
N GLY A 113 -0.87 -3.26 7.70
CA GLY A 113 -1.31 -4.37 6.86
C GLY A 113 -2.73 -4.87 7.15
N VAL A 114 -3.56 -4.08 7.83
CA VAL A 114 -4.96 -4.38 8.14
C VAL A 114 -5.88 -3.27 7.63
N ILE A 115 -6.89 -3.61 6.84
CA ILE A 115 -7.91 -2.63 6.40
C ILE A 115 -8.94 -2.45 7.53
N GLY A 116 -8.68 -1.46 8.37
CA GLY A 116 -9.67 -0.89 9.29
C GLY A 116 -10.44 0.27 8.65
N GLU A 117 -11.45 0.77 9.37
CA GLU A 117 -12.31 1.89 8.99
C GLU A 117 -11.54 3.09 8.40
N ALA A 118 -10.47 3.53 9.07
CA ALA A 118 -9.65 4.65 8.63
C ALA A 118 -8.93 4.41 7.28
N THR A 119 -8.68 3.15 6.88
CA THR A 119 -8.12 2.82 5.55
C THR A 119 -9.19 2.86 4.47
N VAL A 120 -10.43 2.41 4.79
CA VAL A 120 -11.58 2.47 3.88
C VAL A 120 -11.96 3.93 3.60
N GLN A 121 -12.24 4.70 4.65
CA GLN A 121 -12.60 6.12 4.53
C GLN A 121 -11.54 6.94 3.80
N ALA A 122 -10.25 6.68 4.04
CA ALA A 122 -9.17 7.35 3.33
C ALA A 122 -9.07 6.94 1.85
N ALA A 123 -9.44 5.71 1.49
CA ALA A 123 -9.53 5.28 0.09
C ALA A 123 -10.74 5.90 -0.62
N GLU A 124 -11.92 5.90 0.02
CA GLU A 124 -13.14 6.50 -0.53
C GLU A 124 -13.04 8.02 -0.71
N ALA A 125 -12.42 8.72 0.25
CA ALA A 125 -12.23 10.16 0.20
C ALA A 125 -11.02 10.60 -0.65
N TYR A 126 -10.29 9.65 -1.28
CA TYR A 126 -9.14 9.99 -2.11
C TYR A 126 -9.60 10.65 -3.41
N PRO A 127 -9.15 11.87 -3.76
CA PRO A 127 -9.79 12.68 -4.80
C PRO A 127 -9.58 12.15 -6.23
N ASP A 128 -8.60 11.27 -6.44
CA ASP A 128 -8.26 10.70 -7.75
C ASP A 128 -7.88 9.21 -7.62
N HIS A 129 -8.85 8.33 -7.87
CA HIS A 129 -8.63 6.88 -7.81
C HIS A 129 -7.69 6.35 -8.91
N ASP A 130 -7.53 7.05 -10.04
CA ASP A 130 -6.57 6.67 -11.08
C ASP A 130 -5.13 6.88 -10.57
N ALA A 131 -4.86 8.06 -10.01
CA ALA A 131 -3.59 8.36 -9.36
C ALA A 131 -3.29 7.42 -8.17
N LEU A 132 -4.33 7.04 -7.40
CA LEU A 132 -4.17 6.07 -6.31
C LEU A 132 -3.80 4.66 -6.83
N VAL A 133 -4.45 4.18 -7.90
CA VAL A 133 -4.07 2.93 -8.59
C VAL A 133 -2.59 2.98 -9.02
N ALA A 134 -2.17 4.07 -9.65
CA ALA A 134 -0.78 4.25 -10.08
C ALA A 134 0.21 4.17 -8.90
N ALA A 135 -0.09 4.90 -7.81
CA ALA A 135 0.73 4.98 -6.61
C ALA A 135 0.87 3.63 -5.87
N ILE A 136 -0.18 2.80 -5.84
CA ILE A 136 -0.15 1.42 -5.31
C ILE A 136 0.77 0.55 -6.17
N LEU A 137 0.61 0.61 -7.48
CA LEU A 137 1.33 -0.27 -8.41
C LEU A 137 2.80 0.11 -8.60
N GLU A 138 3.17 1.38 -8.38
CA GLU A 138 4.57 1.79 -8.25
C GLU A 138 5.25 1.16 -7.03
N ARG A 139 4.60 1.18 -5.87
CA ARG A 139 5.09 0.54 -4.64
C ARG A 139 5.24 -0.97 -4.83
N ARG A 140 4.28 -1.61 -5.50
CA ARG A 140 4.35 -3.03 -5.93
C ARG A 140 5.53 -3.29 -6.87
N LEU A 141 5.72 -2.48 -7.91
CA LEU A 141 6.82 -2.69 -8.87
C LEU A 141 8.19 -2.48 -8.24
N ALA A 142 8.33 -1.48 -7.36
CA ALA A 142 9.55 -1.25 -6.60
C ALA A 142 9.87 -2.44 -5.68
N PHE A 143 8.86 -2.98 -4.99
CA PHE A 143 9.00 -4.21 -4.20
C PHE A 143 9.46 -5.39 -5.05
N LEU A 144 8.80 -5.65 -6.19
CA LEU A 144 9.17 -6.76 -7.08
C LEU A 144 10.61 -6.64 -7.61
N LYS A 145 11.05 -5.42 -7.97
CA LYS A 145 12.45 -5.12 -8.38
C LYS A 145 13.48 -5.36 -7.26
N SER A 146 13.07 -5.24 -6.00
CA SER A 146 13.93 -5.50 -4.84
C SER A 146 14.18 -7.01 -4.58
N LEU A 147 13.37 -7.91 -5.14
CA LEU A 147 13.51 -9.35 -4.94
C LEU A 147 14.76 -9.92 -5.64
N ARG A 148 15.39 -10.94 -5.04
CA ARG A 148 16.52 -11.69 -5.64
C ARG A 148 16.14 -12.34 -6.96
N THR A 149 14.89 -12.80 -7.03
CA THR A 149 14.27 -13.53 -8.14
C THR A 149 13.85 -12.62 -9.31
N TRP A 150 13.98 -11.29 -9.21
CA TRP A 150 13.66 -10.34 -10.28
C TRP A 150 14.38 -10.64 -11.60
N LYS A 151 15.64 -11.11 -11.58
CA LYS A 151 16.39 -11.45 -12.80
C LYS A 151 15.72 -12.57 -13.61
N ALA A 152 15.01 -13.49 -12.95
CA ALA A 152 14.33 -14.62 -13.58
C ALA A 152 12.89 -14.27 -14.02
N PHE A 153 12.11 -13.63 -13.14
CA PHE A 153 10.65 -13.44 -13.35
C PHE A 153 10.22 -11.99 -13.60
N GLY A 154 11.12 -11.02 -13.46
CA GLY A 154 10.80 -9.58 -13.52
C GLY A 154 10.17 -9.11 -14.83
N LYS A 155 10.41 -9.80 -15.94
CA LYS A 155 9.71 -9.53 -17.22
C LYS A 155 8.22 -9.84 -17.14
N GLY A 156 7.86 -11.01 -16.61
CA GLY A 156 6.46 -11.41 -16.40
C GLY A 156 5.78 -10.52 -15.36
N TRP A 157 6.44 -10.31 -14.22
CA TRP A 157 5.93 -9.43 -13.16
C TRP A 157 5.73 -7.98 -13.62
N GLY A 158 6.68 -7.40 -14.35
CA GLY A 158 6.56 -6.06 -14.91
C GLY A 158 5.36 -5.96 -15.85
N ARG A 159 5.14 -6.98 -16.70
CA ARG A 159 3.98 -7.02 -17.59
C ARG A 159 2.65 -7.17 -16.85
N ARG A 160 2.57 -8.08 -15.87
CA ARG A 160 1.40 -8.22 -14.97
C ARG A 160 1.03 -6.89 -14.33
N VAL A 161 2.03 -6.14 -13.82
CA VAL A 161 1.78 -4.82 -13.20
C VAL A 161 1.27 -3.78 -14.21
N VAL A 162 1.73 -3.80 -15.47
CA VAL A 162 1.23 -2.91 -16.52
C VAL A 162 -0.22 -3.24 -16.90
N GLU A 163 -0.54 -4.52 -17.10
CA GLU A 163 -1.92 -4.95 -17.44
C GLU A 163 -2.88 -4.67 -16.27
N VAL A 164 -2.47 -4.96 -15.04
CA VAL A 164 -3.22 -4.62 -13.82
C VAL A 164 -3.41 -3.12 -13.65
N ARG A 165 -2.42 -2.28 -14.04
CA ARG A 165 -2.56 -0.82 -14.04
C ARG A 165 -3.65 -0.37 -15.01
N GLN A 166 -3.58 -0.80 -16.28
CA GLN A 166 -4.54 -0.41 -17.31
C GLN A 166 -5.97 -0.82 -16.96
N ILE A 167 -6.15 -1.99 -16.35
CA ILE A 167 -7.46 -2.46 -15.88
C ILE A 167 -7.92 -1.63 -14.68
N GLY A 168 -7.09 -1.47 -13.64
CA GLY A 168 -7.45 -0.73 -12.44
C GLY A 168 -7.79 0.74 -12.69
N GLN A 169 -7.05 1.41 -13.59
CA GLN A 169 -7.30 2.79 -14.02
C GLN A 169 -8.60 2.92 -14.82
N ALA A 170 -8.89 1.97 -15.72
CA ALA A 170 -10.17 1.94 -16.43
C ALA A 170 -11.33 1.75 -15.44
N TRP A 171 -11.19 0.81 -14.49
CA TRP A 171 -12.20 0.53 -13.47
C TRP A 171 -12.46 1.74 -12.56
N ALA A 172 -11.39 2.40 -12.10
CA ALA A 172 -11.46 3.64 -11.33
C ALA A 172 -12.16 4.81 -12.08
N SER A 173 -12.22 4.76 -13.41
CA SER A 173 -12.91 5.73 -14.27
C SER A 173 -14.27 5.22 -14.81
N GLY A 174 -14.79 4.10 -14.31
CA GLY A 174 -16.08 3.52 -14.71
C GLY A 174 -16.07 2.81 -16.07
N SER A 175 -14.90 2.45 -16.59
CA SER A 175 -14.69 1.74 -17.85
C SER A 175 -14.29 0.28 -17.60
N VAL A 176 -14.76 -0.64 -18.45
CA VAL A 176 -14.45 -2.08 -18.33
C VAL A 176 -12.96 -2.40 -18.53
N GLY A 177 -12.20 -1.53 -19.20
CA GLY A 177 -10.77 -1.72 -19.47
C GLY A 177 -10.42 -2.86 -20.42
N PRO A 178 -9.12 -3.07 -20.72
CA PRO A 178 -8.65 -4.15 -21.60
C PRO A 178 -8.81 -5.51 -20.91
N GLN A 179 -8.76 -6.59 -21.70
CA GLN A 179 -8.64 -7.95 -21.15
C GLN A 179 -7.16 -8.31 -20.94
N PRO A 180 -6.77 -8.88 -19.78
CA PRO A 180 -5.40 -9.33 -19.55
C PRO A 180 -5.07 -10.53 -20.45
N THR A 181 -3.79 -10.75 -20.73
CA THR A 181 -3.33 -11.86 -21.58
C THR A 181 -2.27 -12.68 -20.85
N TYR A 182 -2.31 -14.01 -20.98
CA TYR A 182 -1.32 -14.88 -20.33
C TYR A 182 0.06 -14.76 -20.99
N PHE A 183 1.09 -14.69 -20.15
CA PHE A 183 2.50 -14.70 -20.50
C PHE A 183 3.25 -15.58 -19.49
N ALA A 184 4.16 -16.42 -19.96
CA ALA A 184 4.94 -17.29 -19.09
C ALA A 184 5.80 -16.48 -18.11
N GLY A 185 5.81 -16.89 -16.83
CA GLY A 185 6.52 -16.21 -15.74
C GLY A 185 5.67 -15.20 -14.96
N MET A 186 4.38 -15.03 -15.26
CA MET A 186 3.45 -14.21 -14.47
C MET A 186 2.86 -14.95 -13.26
N GLU A 187 2.90 -16.28 -13.30
CA GLU A 187 2.38 -17.20 -12.29
C GLU A 187 3.28 -17.36 -11.05
N ARG A 188 4.56 -16.95 -11.14
CA ARG A 188 5.45 -16.99 -9.98
C ARG A 188 5.02 -15.94 -8.97
N ARG A 189 4.78 -16.35 -7.72
CA ARG A 189 4.54 -15.42 -6.61
C ARG A 189 5.80 -14.64 -6.25
N GLY A 190 5.68 -13.32 -6.10
CA GLY A 190 6.75 -12.44 -5.63
C GLY A 190 6.62 -12.24 -4.12
N LEU A 191 7.20 -13.14 -3.32
CA LEU A 191 7.01 -13.14 -1.86
C LEU A 191 8.12 -12.36 -1.14
N LEU A 192 7.82 -11.84 0.06
CA LEU A 192 8.79 -11.13 0.90
C LEU A 192 10.00 -12.01 1.30
N SER A 193 9.82 -13.34 1.35
CA SER A 193 10.91 -14.32 1.54
C SER A 193 11.99 -14.26 0.45
N ASP A 194 11.63 -13.80 -0.74
CA ASP A 194 12.53 -13.73 -1.90
C ASP A 194 13.32 -12.40 -1.93
N ALA A 195 13.09 -11.50 -0.96
CA ALA A 195 13.80 -10.23 -0.82
C ALA A 195 15.33 -10.42 -0.84
N LYS A 196 16.04 -9.42 -1.36
CA LYS A 196 17.50 -9.32 -1.16
C LYS A 196 17.75 -9.11 0.34
N GLY A 197 18.80 -9.75 0.86
CA GLY A 197 19.16 -9.61 2.27
C GLY A 197 19.42 -8.16 2.63
N ALA A 198 19.26 -7.83 3.92
CA ALA A 198 19.61 -6.52 4.45
C ALA A 198 21.06 -6.16 4.07
N PRO A 199 21.39 -4.86 3.96
CA PRO A 199 22.78 -4.43 4.05
C PRO A 199 23.42 -4.98 5.32
N SER A 200 24.74 -5.20 5.29
CA SER A 200 25.52 -5.55 6.48
C SER A 200 25.20 -4.60 7.65
N PRO A 201 25.22 -5.05 8.92
CA PRO A 201 25.09 -4.19 10.09
C PRO A 201 25.96 -2.93 9.99
N ALA A 202 27.19 -3.03 9.48
CA ALA A 202 28.08 -1.89 9.26
C ALA A 202 27.48 -0.77 8.38
N ILE A 203 26.63 -1.11 7.40
CA ILE A 203 25.90 -0.11 6.59
C ILE A 203 24.71 0.45 7.38
N ALA A 204 23.96 -0.39 8.10
CA ALA A 204 22.85 0.08 8.95
C ALA A 204 23.33 0.99 10.11
N ASP A 205 24.49 0.69 10.69
CA ASP A 205 25.15 1.46 11.74
C ASP A 205 25.69 2.77 11.16
N ALA A 206 26.26 2.77 9.96
CA ALA A 206 26.70 4.00 9.29
C ALA A 206 25.54 4.92 8.88
N LEU A 207 24.38 4.36 8.52
CA LEU A 207 23.13 5.10 8.27
C LEU A 207 22.53 5.70 9.56
N THR A 208 22.81 5.13 10.74
CA THR A 208 22.26 5.60 12.03
C THR A 208 23.24 6.41 12.87
N GLY A 209 24.55 6.30 12.62
CA GLY A 209 25.63 6.98 13.35
C GLY A 209 26.09 8.33 12.78
N GLY A 210 25.47 8.84 11.70
CA GLY A 210 25.73 10.20 11.18
C GLY A 210 27.08 10.40 10.47
N GLY A 211 27.74 9.32 10.03
CA GLY A 211 29.11 9.37 9.49
C GLY A 211 29.27 9.31 7.97
N ILE A 212 28.19 9.23 7.18
CA ILE A 212 28.27 9.11 5.71
C ILE A 212 27.46 10.21 5.00
N VAL A 213 28.06 10.77 3.94
CA VAL A 213 27.49 11.81 3.06
C VAL A 213 26.19 11.34 2.40
N GLY A 214 25.22 12.26 2.30
CA GLY A 214 23.81 11.96 2.01
C GLY A 214 23.53 11.11 0.77
N THR A 215 24.32 11.21 -0.31
CA THR A 215 24.07 10.46 -1.54
C THR A 215 24.10 8.94 -1.37
N VAL A 216 25.00 8.41 -0.53
CA VAL A 216 25.07 6.96 -0.24
C VAL A 216 23.94 6.54 0.70
N VAL A 217 23.55 7.43 1.63
CA VAL A 217 22.43 7.24 2.55
C VAL A 217 21.12 7.12 1.78
N ASP A 218 20.83 8.10 0.93
CA ASP A 218 19.58 8.21 0.17
C ASP A 218 19.43 7.08 -0.85
N GLN A 219 20.51 6.68 -1.52
CA GLN A 219 20.51 5.50 -2.40
C GLN A 219 20.22 4.21 -1.65
N THR A 220 20.81 4.03 -0.46
CA THR A 220 20.61 2.83 0.35
C THR A 220 19.21 2.78 0.94
N VAL A 221 18.70 3.89 1.46
CA VAL A 221 17.33 4.00 1.96
C VAL A 221 16.34 3.74 0.82
N SER A 222 16.46 4.44 -0.32
CA SER A 222 15.56 4.24 -1.48
C SER A 222 15.54 2.81 -2.01
N ALA A 223 16.67 2.09 -1.95
CA ALA A 223 16.74 0.68 -2.35
C ALA A 223 16.01 -0.28 -1.39
N LEU A 224 15.76 0.16 -0.16
CA LEU A 224 15.22 -0.65 0.94
C LEU A 224 13.86 -0.16 1.46
N THR A 225 13.43 1.06 1.11
CA THR A 225 12.06 1.56 1.21
C THR A 225 11.02 0.52 0.74
N PRO A 226 11.23 -0.24 -0.36
CA PRO A 226 10.28 -1.29 -0.76
C PRO A 226 10.23 -2.51 0.18
N LEU A 227 11.20 -2.65 1.08
CA LEU A 227 11.43 -3.79 1.99
C LEU A 227 11.36 -3.40 3.48
N GLN A 228 10.92 -2.19 3.84
CA GLN A 228 10.79 -1.70 5.23
C GLN A 228 10.15 -2.72 6.19
N ASP A 229 9.17 -3.49 5.69
CA ASP A 229 8.42 -4.50 6.45
C ASP A 229 9.26 -5.73 6.86
N ALA A 230 10.31 -6.06 6.10
CA ALA A 230 11.27 -7.09 6.47
C ALA A 230 12.41 -6.54 7.35
N LEU A 231 12.61 -5.20 7.35
CA LEU A 231 13.76 -4.55 7.98
C LEU A 231 13.31 -3.38 8.88
N PRO A 232 12.79 -3.66 10.09
CA PRO A 232 12.18 -2.64 10.98
C PRO A 232 13.11 -1.49 11.39
N SER A 233 14.43 -1.66 11.29
CA SER A 233 15.42 -0.60 11.49
C SER A 233 15.31 0.51 10.44
N ILE A 234 14.93 0.18 9.20
CA ILE A 234 14.89 1.12 8.08
C ILE A 234 13.69 2.08 8.21
N GLY A 235 12.55 1.56 8.68
CA GLY A 235 11.41 2.40 9.10
C GLY A 235 11.67 3.26 10.34
N LYS A 236 12.85 3.17 10.98
CA LYS A 236 13.34 4.15 11.97
C LYS A 236 14.27 5.19 11.32
N VAL A 237 15.09 4.77 10.34
CA VAL A 237 15.97 5.68 9.57
C VAL A 237 15.13 6.67 8.75
N GLU A 238 14.10 6.23 8.04
CA GLU A 238 13.24 7.12 7.26
C GLU A 238 12.51 8.15 8.11
N ARG A 239 12.00 7.77 9.30
CA ARG A 239 11.43 8.73 10.25
C ARG A 239 12.47 9.76 10.67
N ARG A 240 13.67 9.32 11.06
CA ARG A 240 14.77 10.24 11.39
C ARG A 240 15.18 11.15 10.23
N LEU A 241 15.10 10.68 8.97
CA LEU A 241 15.39 11.50 7.79
C LEU A 241 14.28 12.52 7.52
N ALA A 242 13.00 12.15 7.71
CA ALA A 242 11.88 13.08 7.64
C ALA A 242 11.88 14.12 8.78
N ASP A 243 12.38 13.73 9.96
CA ASP A 243 12.57 14.60 11.13
C ASP A 243 13.85 15.45 11.07
N ARG A 244 14.67 15.37 10.00
CA ARG A 244 15.84 16.25 9.85
C ARG A 244 15.38 17.68 9.58
N PRO A 245 15.94 18.70 10.27
CA PRO A 245 15.69 20.08 9.90
C PRO A 245 16.13 20.30 8.45
N VAL A 246 15.29 20.97 7.65
CA VAL A 246 15.69 21.44 6.33
C VAL A 246 16.80 22.47 6.55
N ILE A 247 17.99 22.13 6.06
CA ILE A 247 19.15 23.01 6.12
C ILE A 247 19.14 23.84 4.84
N ASP A 248 19.27 25.17 4.97
CA ASP A 248 19.37 26.05 3.80
C ASP A 248 20.65 25.78 3.00
N HIS A 249 20.76 26.40 1.82
CA HIS A 249 21.94 26.25 0.96
C HIS A 249 23.24 26.81 1.59
N GLU A 250 23.15 27.50 2.74
CA GLU A 250 24.26 28.07 3.50
C GLU A 250 24.59 27.28 4.78
N GLY A 251 23.92 26.15 5.03
CA GLY A 251 24.23 25.26 6.14
C GLY A 251 23.53 25.57 7.46
N ARG A 252 22.53 26.48 7.48
CA ARG A 252 21.78 26.85 8.69
C ARG A 252 20.47 26.06 8.82
N PRO A 253 20.05 25.66 10.03
CA PRO A 253 18.74 25.05 10.24
C PRO A 253 17.65 26.08 10.00
N GLY A 254 16.68 25.76 9.14
CA GLY A 254 15.53 26.63 8.89
C GLY A 254 14.68 26.84 10.15
N GLU A 255 14.33 28.10 10.44
CA GLU A 255 13.51 28.45 11.60
C GLU A 255 12.10 27.83 11.49
N GLY A 256 11.82 26.87 12.36
CA GLY A 256 10.46 26.36 12.56
C GLY A 256 9.59 27.41 13.24
N VAL A 257 8.38 27.64 12.72
CA VAL A 257 7.41 28.54 13.34
C VAL A 257 6.94 27.95 14.68
N GLU A 258 7.58 28.39 15.77
CA GLU A 258 7.24 27.98 17.13
C GLU A 258 5.88 28.57 17.54
N ARG A 259 4.94 27.70 17.92
CA ARG A 259 3.65 28.11 18.48
C ARG A 259 3.79 28.29 19.99
N ASP A 260 3.93 29.54 20.43
CA ASP A 260 3.99 29.92 21.84
C ASP A 260 2.75 29.40 22.63
N PRO A 261 2.94 28.53 23.65
CA PRO A 261 1.84 27.99 24.46
C PRO A 261 1.50 28.84 25.70
N HIS A 262 2.12 30.00 25.93
CA HIS A 262 2.04 30.74 27.19
C HIS A 262 1.57 32.21 27.08
N ARG A 263 0.35 32.43 26.56
CA ARG A 263 -0.44 33.62 26.88
C ARG A 263 -1.85 33.31 27.37
N GLY A 264 -1.97 33.16 28.70
CA GLY A 264 -3.26 33.11 29.39
C GLY A 264 -3.21 33.69 30.80
N ARG A 265 -3.93 34.81 31.02
CA ARG A 265 -4.38 35.38 32.32
C ARG A 265 -3.25 35.89 33.25
N LEU A 266 -3.19 37.17 33.66
CA LEU A 266 -3.99 37.91 34.67
C LEU A 266 -3.42 39.36 34.73
N GLN A 267 -4.01 40.43 35.29
CA GLN A 267 -5.34 40.76 35.86
C GLN A 267 -5.54 42.29 35.72
N GLY A 268 -6.78 42.82 35.75
CA GLY A 268 -7.06 44.25 35.57
C GLY A 268 -6.86 45.15 36.80
N ARG A 269 -6.94 46.48 36.59
CA ARG A 269 -7.19 47.50 37.63
C ARG A 269 -7.93 48.72 37.03
N VAL A 270 -8.79 49.32 37.83
CA VAL A 270 -9.61 50.50 37.53
C VAL A 270 -8.92 51.73 38.13
N ASP A 271 -9.00 52.91 37.49
CA ASP A 271 -9.41 54.19 38.12
C ASP A 271 -9.28 55.42 37.18
N GLN A 272 -9.82 56.55 37.63
CA GLN A 272 -10.40 57.65 36.81
C GLN A 272 -9.53 58.93 36.72
N ALA A 273 -9.72 59.70 35.62
CA ALA A 273 -9.85 61.17 35.57
C ALA A 273 -10.29 61.55 34.12
N ALA A 274 -11.40 62.24 33.85
CA ALA A 274 -11.68 63.68 34.04
C ALA A 274 -10.70 64.60 33.26
N ALA A 275 -11.10 65.62 32.48
CA ALA A 275 -12.42 66.09 32.04
C ALA A 275 -12.25 66.89 30.71
N GLY A 276 -13.33 67.11 29.94
CA GLY A 276 -13.28 67.96 28.73
C GLY A 276 -13.76 69.40 28.98
N PRO A 277 -13.67 70.30 27.99
CA PRO A 277 -14.45 71.54 27.97
C PRO A 277 -15.60 71.49 26.94
N ARG A 278 -16.75 72.07 27.32
CA ARG A 278 -17.85 72.42 26.42
C ARG A 278 -17.54 73.77 25.75
N HIS A 279 -18.16 74.09 24.61
CA HIS A 279 -19.13 75.19 24.50
C HIS A 279 -19.76 75.30 23.09
N HIS A 280 -20.94 75.95 23.07
CA HIS A 280 -21.87 76.42 22.02
C HIS A 280 -21.40 76.54 20.55
N GLY A 281 -22.27 76.53 19.54
CA GLY A 281 -23.75 76.48 19.51
C GLY A 281 -24.24 76.21 18.06
N ALA A 282 -25.42 75.64 17.84
CA ALA A 282 -26.75 76.30 17.76
C ALA A 282 -27.19 76.62 16.32
N LEU A 283 -28.50 76.55 16.05
CA LEU A 283 -29.22 76.79 14.77
C LEU A 283 -29.06 75.66 13.72
N SER A 284 -30.06 74.87 13.28
CA SER A 284 -31.54 74.90 13.20
C SER A 284 -32.09 75.32 11.84
N LEU A 285 -33.08 74.53 11.35
CA LEU A 285 -33.97 74.73 10.19
C LEU A 285 -33.33 74.64 8.78
N ALA A 286 -33.98 74.04 7.77
CA ALA A 286 -35.28 73.37 7.69
C ALA A 286 -35.23 72.16 6.75
#